data_AF-A0A2H0L649-F1
#
_entry.id   AF-A0A2H0L649-F1
#
_cell.length_a   1.000
_cell.length_b   1.000
_cell.length_c   1.000
_cell.angle_alpha   90.00
_cell.angle_beta   90.00
_cell.angle_gamma   90.00
#
_symmetry.space_group_name_H-M   'P 1'
#
loop_
_entity.id
_entity.type
_entity.pdbx_description
1 polymer ?
#
loop_
_entity_poly.entity_id
_entity_poly.type
_entity_poly.pdbx_seq_one_letter_code
_entity_poly.pdbx_strand_id
1 'polypeptide(L)'
;QGILMGSKEVQEKYGFTPDQIPDYKGLHGDPSDNLPGIKGIGSKTATKLLAEYKSLENIYTHLDDLTPKMREKFEEHKEMAFMCKKMATLHTNLSYETPKTNFEVQHIDLTKGTEFLNNYSLRTLATKIPELQSLLKIENQDPSQLDLFTFVEQ
;
A
#
# COMPACT_ATOMS: atom_id res chain seq x y z
N GLN A 1 11.66 9.29 -9.52
CA GLN A 1 12.22 8.06 -8.91
C GLN A 1 11.31 7.66 -7.76
N GLY A 2 10.90 6.39 -7.68
CA GLY A 2 10.24 5.88 -6.48
C GLY A 2 11.27 5.73 -5.36
N ILE A 3 10.85 6.00 -4.12
CA ILE A 3 11.68 5.75 -2.93
C ILE A 3 11.32 4.35 -2.43
N LEU A 4 12.32 3.47 -2.32
CA LEU A 4 12.12 2.17 -1.68
C LEU A 4 11.94 2.41 -0.18
N MET A 5 10.84 1.90 0.38
CA MET A 5 10.50 2.06 1.79
C MET A 5 10.49 0.70 2.48
N GLY A 6 11.65 0.28 2.99
CA GLY A 6 11.80 -0.93 3.77
C GLY A 6 11.66 -0.67 5.27
N SER A 7 11.94 -1.70 6.07
CA SER A 7 11.83 -1.61 7.53
C SER A 7 12.70 -0.49 8.13
N LYS A 8 13.89 -0.27 7.57
CA LYS A 8 14.83 0.75 8.05
C LYS A 8 14.30 2.15 7.77
N GLU A 9 13.83 2.40 6.56
CA GLU A 9 13.31 3.70 6.14
C GLU A 9 12.02 4.05 6.90
N VAL A 10 11.20 3.05 7.22
CA VAL A 10 10.02 3.24 8.09
C VAL A 10 10.45 3.64 9.49
N GLN A 11 11.43 2.95 10.09
CA GLN A 11 11.92 3.28 11.41
C GLN A 11 12.54 4.69 11.47
N GLU A 12 13.33 5.07 10.46
CA GLU A 12 13.92 6.41 10.36
C GLU A 12 12.84 7.50 10.21
N LYS A 13 11.80 7.24 9.41
CA LYS A 13 10.72 8.21 9.18
C LYS A 13 9.76 8.36 10.36
N TYR A 14 9.38 7.24 10.98
CA TYR A 14 8.27 7.21 11.95
C TYR A 14 8.72 6.99 13.40
N GLY A 15 9.94 6.50 13.64
CA GLY A 15 10.48 6.20 14.97
C GLY A 15 10.03 4.86 15.55
N PHE A 16 9.34 4.04 14.77
CA PHE A 16 8.84 2.72 15.15
C PHE A 16 8.86 1.76 13.94
N THR A 17 8.68 0.47 14.20
CA THR A 17 8.78 -0.58 13.17
C THR A 17 7.51 -0.71 12.31
N PRO A 18 7.60 -1.26 11.08
CA PRO A 18 6.42 -1.41 10.20
C PRO A 18 5.23 -2.13 10.84
N ASP A 19 5.48 -3.11 11.71
CA ASP A 19 4.43 -3.88 12.39
C ASP A 19 3.57 -3.02 13.33
N GLN A 20 4.07 -1.85 13.74
CA GLN A 20 3.38 -0.90 14.63
C GLN A 20 2.53 0.13 13.87
N ILE A 21 2.50 0.09 12.53
CA ILE A 21 1.68 1.01 11.72
C ILE A 21 0.18 0.95 12.09
N PRO A 22 -0.44 -0.24 12.30
CA PRO A 22 -1.83 -0.30 12.73
C PRO A 22 -2.05 0.33 14.11
N ASP A 23 -1.13 0.15 15.07
CA ASP A 23 -1.19 0.81 16.38
C ASP A 23 -1.08 2.33 16.23
N TYR A 24 -0.19 2.81 15.36
CA TYR A 24 -0.01 4.22 15.07
C TYR A 24 -1.27 4.86 14.49
N LYS A 25 -1.92 4.19 13.52
CA LYS A 25 -3.22 4.61 12.98
C LYS A 25 -4.32 4.54 14.04
N GLY A 26 -4.27 3.57 14.96
CA GLY A 26 -5.15 3.50 16.13
C GLY A 26 -5.05 4.71 17.05
N LEU A 27 -3.83 5.22 17.25
CA LEU A 27 -3.55 6.36 18.12
C LEU A 27 -3.85 7.70 17.45
N HIS A 28 -3.25 7.97 16.28
CA HIS A 28 -3.31 9.29 15.64
C HIS A 28 -4.44 9.44 14.62
N GLY A 29 -5.02 8.32 14.18
CA GLY A 29 -6.00 8.27 13.09
C GLY A 29 -5.37 8.13 11.71
N ASP A 30 -6.21 8.20 10.69
CA ASP A 30 -5.87 8.31 9.27
C ASP A 30 -7.02 9.02 8.55
N PRO A 31 -6.87 10.31 8.23
CA PRO A 31 -7.92 11.09 7.55
C PRO A 31 -8.30 10.54 6.16
N SER A 32 -7.38 9.87 5.47
CA SER A 32 -7.67 9.29 4.14
C SER A 32 -8.63 8.10 4.25
N ASP A 33 -8.52 7.35 5.35
CA ASP A 33 -9.34 6.17 5.64
C ASP A 33 -10.50 6.47 6.61
N ASN A 34 -10.79 7.77 6.86
CA ASN A 34 -11.76 8.23 7.86
C ASN A 34 -11.57 7.64 9.26
N LEU A 35 -10.34 7.35 9.66
CA LEU A 35 -10.01 6.85 11.00
C LEU A 35 -9.71 8.04 11.92
N PRO A 36 -10.54 8.33 12.94
CA PRO A 36 -10.33 9.49 13.80
C PRO A 36 -9.21 9.32 14.84
N GLY A 37 -8.87 8.07 15.20
CA GLY A 37 -7.91 7.79 16.28
C GLY A 37 -8.36 8.31 17.65
N ILE A 38 -7.40 8.64 18.52
CA ILE A 38 -7.64 9.26 19.83
C ILE A 38 -7.57 10.78 19.70
N LYS A 39 -8.64 11.48 20.08
CA LYS A 39 -8.71 12.94 19.98
C LYS A 39 -7.59 13.60 20.80
N GLY A 40 -6.79 14.42 20.11
CA GLY A 40 -5.68 15.13 20.73
C GLY A 40 -4.45 14.28 21.02
N ILE A 41 -4.31 13.11 20.37
CA ILE A 41 -3.05 12.39 20.20
C ILE A 41 -2.58 12.61 18.75
N GLY A 42 -1.52 13.39 18.58
CA GLY A 42 -0.94 13.66 17.27
C GLY A 42 0.21 12.70 16.93
N SER A 43 0.74 12.82 15.70
CA SER A 43 1.84 12.00 15.19
C SER A 43 3.04 11.88 16.13
N LYS A 44 3.51 13.01 16.69
CA LYS A 44 4.66 13.03 17.61
C LYS A 44 4.39 12.26 18.90
N THR A 45 3.21 12.43 19.48
CA THR A 45 2.82 11.73 20.72
C THR A 45 2.63 10.24 20.47
N ALA A 46 1.97 9.87 19.37
CA ALA A 46 1.79 8.48 18.97
C ALA A 46 3.14 7.79 18.75
N THR A 47 4.06 8.41 18.01
CA THR A 47 5.43 7.89 17.81
C THR A 47 6.14 7.68 19.15
N LYS A 48 6.11 8.67 20.06
CA LYS A 48 6.77 8.56 21.37
C LYS A 48 6.21 7.39 22.17
N LEU A 49 4.89 7.27 22.25
CA LEU A 49 4.22 6.20 22.99
C LEU A 49 4.52 4.82 22.38
N LEU A 50 4.56 4.69 21.06
CA LEU A 50 4.91 3.41 20.42
C LEU A 50 6.39 3.07 20.53
N ALA A 51 7.27 4.06 20.58
CA ALA A 51 8.69 3.82 20.85
C ALA A 51 8.91 3.28 22.28
N GLU A 52 8.13 3.79 23.25
CA GLU A 52 8.20 3.44 24.67
C GLU A 52 7.48 2.12 24.98
N TYR A 53 6.19 2.03 24.68
CA TYR A 53 5.30 0.92 25.07
C TYR A 53 5.18 -0.17 24.00
N LYS A 54 5.67 0.04 22.78
CA LYS A 54 5.68 -0.93 21.65
C LYS A 54 4.33 -1.24 21.01
N SER A 55 3.23 -1.28 21.74
CA SER A 55 1.90 -1.57 21.18
C SER A 55 0.79 -0.75 21.82
N LEU A 56 -0.35 -0.64 21.15
CA LEU A 56 -1.54 -0.02 21.71
C LEU A 56 -1.98 -0.72 22.99
N GLU A 57 -1.96 -2.05 23.01
CA GLU A 57 -2.31 -2.87 24.17
C GLU A 57 -1.41 -2.54 25.37
N ASN A 58 -0.09 -2.44 25.15
CA ASN A 58 0.85 -2.13 26.22
C ASN A 58 0.67 -0.71 26.78
N ILE A 59 0.24 0.26 25.96
CA ILE A 59 -0.12 1.59 26.47
C ILE A 59 -1.32 1.47 27.42
N TYR A 60 -2.33 0.66 27.04
CA TYR A 60 -3.51 0.41 27.88
C TYR A 60 -3.21 -0.35 29.18
N THR A 61 -2.16 -1.17 29.23
CA THR A 61 -1.74 -1.83 30.48
C THR A 61 -0.94 -0.90 31.40
N HIS A 62 -0.39 0.20 30.87
CA HIS A 62 0.43 1.17 31.60
C HIS A 62 -0.21 2.56 31.64
N LEU A 63 -1.55 2.63 31.64
CA LEU A 63 -2.27 3.91 31.74
C LEU A 63 -1.94 4.68 33.02
N ASP A 64 -1.50 3.97 34.06
CA ASP A 64 -1.15 4.56 35.33
C ASP A 64 0.10 5.46 35.27
N ASP A 65 1.02 5.16 34.35
CA ASP A 65 2.26 5.92 34.15
C ASP A 65 2.03 7.22 33.35
N LEU A 66 0.86 7.35 32.71
CA LEU A 66 0.50 8.51 31.92
C LEU A 66 -0.04 9.65 32.80
N THR A 67 0.19 10.89 32.36
CA THR A 67 -0.41 12.06 33.01
C THR A 67 -1.94 11.93 33.09
N PRO A 68 -2.60 12.46 34.14
CA PRO A 68 -4.05 12.29 34.33
C PRO A 68 -4.89 12.70 33.12
N LYS A 69 -4.52 13.81 32.47
CA LYS A 69 -5.20 14.31 31.25
C LYS A 69 -5.03 13.39 30.04
N MET A 70 -3.90 12.69 29.95
CA MET A 70 -3.66 11.75 28.86
C MET A 70 -4.40 10.44 29.13
N ARG A 71 -4.39 9.97 30.37
CA ARG A 71 -5.17 8.82 30.81
C ARG A 71 -6.66 8.95 30.46
N GLU A 72 -7.27 10.09 30.80
CA GLU A 72 -8.68 10.39 30.50
C GLU A 72 -9.00 10.23 29.00
N LYS A 73 -8.15 10.77 28.11
CA LYS A 73 -8.32 10.61 26.65
C LYS A 73 -8.26 9.16 26.20
N PHE A 74 -7.34 8.38 26.77
CA PHE A 74 -7.18 6.96 26.43
C PHE A 74 -8.39 6.14 26.90
N GLU A 75 -8.91 6.44 28.08
CA GLU A 75 -10.12 5.81 28.63
C GLU A 75 -11.35 6.16 27.80
N GLU A 76 -11.57 7.45 27.48
CA GLU A 76 -12.71 7.93 26.68
C GLU A 76 -12.72 7.35 25.26
N HIS A 77 -11.55 7.21 24.64
CA HIS A 77 -11.43 6.82 23.23
C HIS A 77 -10.94 5.38 23.02
N LYS A 78 -11.01 4.52 24.04
CA LYS A 78 -10.52 3.14 23.98
C LYS A 78 -11.10 2.34 22.82
N GLU A 79 -12.42 2.26 22.73
CA GLU A 79 -13.09 1.48 21.69
C GLU A 79 -12.75 2.00 20.30
N MET A 80 -12.66 3.32 20.14
CA MET A 80 -12.31 3.96 18.88
C MET A 80 -10.88 3.65 18.46
N ALA A 81 -9.91 3.70 19.39
CA ALA A 81 -8.51 3.40 19.12
C ALA A 81 -8.33 1.94 18.63
N PHE A 82 -8.95 1.00 19.32
CA PHE A 82 -8.90 -0.42 18.94
C PHE A 82 -9.66 -0.70 17.63
N MET A 83 -10.79 -0.03 17.38
CA MET A 83 -11.50 -0.12 16.10
C MET A 83 -10.63 0.39 14.95
N CYS A 84 -10.00 1.56 15.13
CA CYS A 84 -9.09 2.13 14.12
C CYS A 84 -7.90 1.22 13.85
N LYS A 85 -7.28 0.65 14.89
CA LYS A 85 -6.21 -0.35 14.75
C LYS A 85 -6.69 -1.57 13.94
N LYS A 86 -7.88 -2.10 14.26
CA LYS A 86 -8.44 -3.26 13.56
C LYS A 86 -8.67 -2.97 12.08
N MET A 87 -9.21 -1.80 11.75
CA MET A 87 -9.45 -1.38 10.35
C MET A 87 -8.15 -1.14 9.59
N ALA A 88 -7.13 -0.62 10.27
CA ALA A 88 -5.80 -0.44 9.72
C ALA A 88 -5.01 -1.75 9.52
N THR A 89 -5.45 -2.87 10.10
CA THR A 89 -4.73 -4.14 10.05
C THR A 89 -5.13 -4.92 8.80
N LEU A 90 -4.14 -5.26 7.97
CA LEU A 90 -4.36 -6.08 6.78
C LEU A 90 -4.62 -7.54 7.17
N HIS A 91 -5.70 -8.12 6.64
CA HIS A 91 -6.03 -9.53 6.83
C HIS A 91 -5.39 -10.38 5.72
N THR A 92 -4.28 -11.05 6.03
CA THR A 92 -3.50 -11.84 5.07
C THR A 92 -3.97 -13.29 4.94
N ASN A 93 -4.72 -13.79 5.92
CA ASN A 93 -5.23 -15.16 5.96
C ASN A 93 -6.57 -15.28 5.25
N LEU A 94 -6.58 -15.05 3.93
CA LEU A 94 -7.78 -15.21 3.11
C LEU A 94 -7.75 -16.58 2.42
N SER A 95 -8.80 -17.38 2.64
CA SER A 95 -9.02 -18.62 1.89
C SER A 95 -9.77 -18.28 0.61
N TYR A 96 -9.06 -18.17 -0.49
CA TYR A 96 -9.64 -18.04 -1.83
C TYR A 96 -8.84 -18.91 -2.80
N GLU A 97 -9.52 -19.45 -3.82
CA GLU A 97 -8.85 -20.16 -4.90
C GLU A 97 -8.00 -19.16 -5.67
N THR A 98 -6.69 -19.17 -5.44
CA THR A 98 -5.75 -18.39 -6.24
C THR A 98 -5.60 -19.08 -7.59
N PRO A 99 -5.98 -18.43 -8.71
CA PRO A 99 -5.56 -18.94 -10.00
C PRO A 99 -4.04 -18.98 -10.03
N LYS A 100 -3.45 -20.00 -10.68
CA LYS A 100 -2.03 -20.01 -11.01
C LYS A 100 -1.78 -18.93 -12.08
N THR A 101 -1.80 -17.68 -11.66
CA THR A 101 -1.58 -16.54 -12.53
C THR A 101 -0.09 -16.30 -12.60
N ASN A 102 0.48 -16.45 -13.80
CA ASN A 102 1.79 -15.90 -14.09
C ASN A 102 1.63 -14.39 -14.26
N PHE A 103 2.33 -13.61 -13.43
CA PHE A 103 2.32 -12.13 -13.50
C PHE A 103 3.35 -11.58 -14.49
N GLU A 104 4.00 -12.45 -15.27
CA GLU A 104 4.81 -12.02 -16.40
C GLU A 104 3.93 -11.30 -17.43
N VAL A 105 4.46 -10.20 -17.97
CA VAL A 105 3.83 -9.50 -19.07
C VAL A 105 3.89 -10.40 -20.30
N GLN A 106 2.74 -10.90 -20.72
CA GLN A 106 2.62 -11.73 -21.92
C GLN A 106 1.78 -10.99 -22.97
N HIS A 107 2.22 -11.06 -24.25
CA HIS A 107 1.45 -10.62 -25.41
C HIS A 107 0.88 -9.19 -25.36
N ILE A 108 1.69 -8.18 -25.02
CA ILE A 108 1.23 -6.79 -25.04
C ILE A 108 1.18 -6.24 -26.48
N ASP A 109 0.00 -5.81 -26.91
CA ASP A 109 -0.25 -5.20 -28.22
C ASP A 109 -0.08 -3.67 -28.13
N LEU A 110 1.10 -3.20 -28.49
CA LEU A 110 1.46 -1.78 -28.40
C LEU A 110 0.72 -0.92 -29.42
N THR A 111 0.28 -1.50 -30.54
CA THR A 111 -0.49 -0.80 -31.57
C THR A 111 -1.87 -0.46 -31.03
N LYS A 112 -2.58 -1.44 -30.48
CA LYS A 112 -3.88 -1.22 -29.82
C LYS A 112 -3.74 -0.33 -28.59
N GLY A 113 -2.64 -0.46 -27.84
CA GLY A 113 -2.33 0.44 -26.72
C GLY A 113 -2.20 1.90 -27.17
N THR A 114 -1.55 2.15 -28.30
CA THR A 114 -1.39 3.48 -28.89
C THR A 114 -2.73 4.06 -29.33
N GLU A 115 -3.55 3.27 -30.03
CA GLU A 115 -4.90 3.67 -30.45
C GLU A 115 -5.78 3.99 -29.24
N PHE A 116 -5.78 3.15 -28.21
CA PHE A 116 -6.49 3.39 -26.96
C PHE A 116 -6.08 4.72 -26.33
N LEU A 117 -4.78 4.96 -26.16
CA LEU A 117 -4.28 6.18 -25.55
C LEU A 117 -4.63 7.43 -26.39
N ASN A 118 -4.60 7.33 -27.72
CA ASN A 118 -5.02 8.41 -28.61
C ASN A 118 -6.54 8.68 -28.54
N ASN A 119 -7.37 7.64 -28.47
CA ASN A 119 -8.82 7.74 -28.34
C ASN A 119 -9.24 8.48 -27.07
N TYR A 120 -8.53 8.24 -25.95
CA TYR A 120 -8.74 8.96 -24.68
C TYR A 120 -7.93 10.26 -24.57
N SER A 121 -7.29 10.70 -25.66
CA SER A 121 -6.47 11.92 -25.69
C SER A 121 -5.31 11.94 -24.68
N LEU A 122 -4.82 10.78 -24.26
CA LEU A 122 -3.68 10.58 -23.35
C LEU A 122 -2.33 10.69 -24.10
N ARG A 123 -2.15 11.80 -24.84
CA ARG A 123 -1.05 11.99 -25.79
C ARG A 123 0.34 11.88 -25.14
N THR A 124 0.51 12.39 -23.93
CA THR A 124 1.79 12.32 -23.19
C THR A 124 2.16 10.90 -22.76
N LEU A 125 1.18 10.01 -22.59
CA LEU A 125 1.44 8.60 -22.33
C LEU A 125 1.73 7.86 -23.63
N ALA A 126 1.03 8.20 -24.72
CA ALA A 126 1.29 7.62 -26.04
C ALA A 126 2.75 7.85 -26.50
N THR A 127 3.35 9.00 -26.18
CA THR A 127 4.76 9.28 -26.49
C THR A 127 5.76 8.38 -25.76
N LYS A 128 5.35 7.68 -24.69
CA LYS A 128 6.20 6.77 -23.91
C LYS A 128 6.14 5.32 -24.37
N ILE A 129 5.26 4.98 -25.31
CA ILE A 129 5.12 3.62 -25.84
C ILE A 129 6.42 3.10 -26.48
N PRO A 130 7.17 3.89 -27.26
CA PRO A 130 8.44 3.42 -27.84
C PRO A 130 9.50 3.07 -26.77
N GLU A 131 9.52 3.80 -25.65
CA GLU A 131 10.40 3.51 -24.51
C GLU A 131 10.01 2.18 -23.85
N LEU A 132 8.70 1.96 -23.64
CA LEU A 132 8.17 0.70 -23.12
C LEU A 132 8.46 -0.49 -24.04
N GLN A 133 8.35 -0.31 -25.36
CA GLN A 133 8.69 -1.32 -26.36
C GLN A 133 10.14 -1.80 -26.21
N SER A 134 11.06 -0.85 -26.04
CA SER A 134 12.48 -1.12 -25.84
C SER A 134 12.75 -1.85 -24.52
N LEU A 135 12.16 -1.38 -23.42
CA LEU A 135 12.36 -1.97 -22.08
C LEU A 135 11.85 -3.41 -21.99
N LEU A 136 10.74 -3.71 -22.66
CA LEU A 136 10.12 -5.03 -22.66
C LEU A 136 10.67 -5.96 -23.75
N LYS A 137 11.62 -5.49 -24.58
CA LYS A 137 12.21 -6.25 -25.70
C LYS A 137 11.16 -6.87 -26.62
N ILE A 138 10.09 -6.14 -26.90
CA ILE A 138 9.01 -6.63 -27.76
C ILE A 138 9.43 -6.42 -29.21
N GLU A 139 9.67 -7.51 -29.93
CA GLU A 139 9.89 -7.48 -31.38
C GLU A 139 8.60 -7.05 -32.08
N ASN A 140 8.74 -6.28 -33.17
CA ASN A 140 7.59 -5.93 -34.01
C ASN A 140 7.03 -7.21 -34.61
N GLN A 141 5.87 -7.67 -34.11
CA GLN A 141 5.04 -8.57 -34.91
C GLN A 141 4.48 -7.72 -36.05
N ASP A 142 5.13 -7.81 -37.21
CA ASP A 142 4.56 -7.33 -38.46
C ASP A 142 3.23 -8.06 -38.68
N PRO A 143 2.07 -7.38 -38.66
CA PRO A 143 0.78 -8.03 -38.87
C PRO A 143 0.67 -8.68 -40.27
N SER A 144 1.56 -8.32 -41.20
CA SER A 144 1.62 -8.90 -42.54
C SER A 144 2.45 -10.18 -42.63
N GLN A 145 3.23 -10.51 -41.59
CA GLN A 145 3.89 -11.81 -41.46
C GLN A 145 3.04 -12.73 -40.59
N LEU A 146 1.94 -13.22 -41.17
CA LEU A 146 1.36 -14.49 -40.75
C LEU A 146 2.45 -15.54 -40.91
N ASP A 147 2.91 -16.09 -39.79
CA ASP A 147 3.79 -17.25 -39.81
C ASP A 147 3.06 -18.36 -40.58
N LEU A 148 3.58 -18.70 -41.77
CA LEU A 148 3.00 -19.69 -42.68
C LEU A 148 2.92 -21.10 -42.04
N PHE A 149 3.44 -21.26 -40.83
CA PHE A 149 3.57 -22.52 -40.09
C PHE A 149 2.79 -22.58 -38.77
N THR A 150 1.93 -21.60 -38.42
CA THR A 150 1.14 -21.69 -37.16
C THR A 150 -0.09 -22.61 -37.26
N PHE A 151 -0.33 -23.27 -38.40
CA PHE A 151 -1.39 -24.24 -38.58
C PHE A 151 -0.83 -25.63 -38.92
N VAL A 152 -0.20 -26.33 -37.96
CA VAL A 152 -0.06 -27.79 -37.81
C VAL A 152 0.63 -27.95 -36.44
N GLU A 153 0.02 -28.43 -35.35
CA GLU A 153 -0.51 -29.78 -35.12
C GLU A 153 -1.70 -29.78 -34.14
N GLN A 154 -2.55 -30.80 -34.30
CA GLN A 154 -3.61 -31.21 -33.38
C GLN A 154 -3.06 -31.88 -32.13
#